data_AF-A0AA42X1Q5-F1
#
_entry.id   AF-A0AA42X1Q5-F1
#
_cell.length_a   1.000
_cell.length_b   1.000
_cell.length_c   1.000
_cell.angle_alpha   90.00
_cell.angle_beta   90.00
_cell.angle_gamma   90.00
#
_symmetry.space_group_name_H-M   'P 1'
#
loop_
_entity.id
_entity.type
_entity.pdbx_description
1 polymer ?
#
loop_
_entity_poly.entity_id
_entity_poly.type
_entity_poly.pdbx_seq_one_letter_code
_entity_poly.pdbx_strand_id
1 'polypeptide(L)'
;MEDEVRICSHRGCDDVATKKWTVTTFYCDKHAAIRAMRNNARQSEKFVPTMQEIVEVWPKDNVCPRCGCDFVFGKGVQSAASPSLQHFAASPEMDNPIGIVCHRCNNNLRNLGDSLEAMDIPLNLRRCTRCNTLKDKGEFGWHTSTVTGKSNISSHCRPCEVIGAAENKLARKGKE
;
A
#
# COMPACT_ATOMS: atom_id res chain seq x y z
N MET A 1 31.53 -19.32 -14.86
CA MET A 1 31.64 -18.25 -13.84
C MET A 1 30.41 -18.38 -12.98
N GLU A 2 30.58 -18.87 -11.77
CA GLU A 2 29.50 -18.88 -10.78
C GLU A 2 29.37 -17.44 -10.28
N ASP A 3 28.19 -16.85 -10.43
CA ASP A 3 27.93 -15.52 -9.90
C ASP A 3 27.98 -15.60 -8.37
N GLU A 4 28.95 -14.91 -7.78
CA GLU A 4 29.11 -14.79 -6.34
C GLU A 4 27.79 -14.28 -5.73
N VAL A 5 27.19 -15.07 -4.84
CA VAL A 5 25.95 -14.68 -4.13
C VAL A 5 26.27 -13.50 -3.22
N ARG A 6 25.71 -12.33 -3.52
CA ARG A 6 25.91 -11.11 -2.72
C ARG A 6 24.77 -10.92 -1.73
N ILE A 7 25.11 -10.49 -0.52
CA ILE A 7 24.14 -10.15 0.53
C ILE A 7 23.76 -8.67 0.45
N CYS A 8 22.54 -8.34 0.88
CA CYS A 8 22.07 -6.98 0.95
C CYS A 8 23.01 -6.07 1.78
N SER A 9 23.40 -4.92 1.24
CA SER A 9 24.25 -3.94 1.93
C SER A 9 23.53 -3.15 3.03
N HIS A 10 22.26 -3.46 3.35
CA HIS A 10 21.57 -2.83 4.48
C HIS A 10 21.94 -3.56 5.76
N ARG A 11 22.39 -2.83 6.78
CA ARG A 11 22.83 -3.43 8.04
C ARG A 11 21.69 -4.24 8.68
N GLY A 12 21.95 -5.50 9.00
CA GLY A 12 20.96 -6.39 9.62
C GLY A 12 19.95 -7.01 8.64
N CYS A 13 20.24 -6.97 7.33
CA CYS A 13 19.47 -7.68 6.31
C CYS A 13 20.33 -8.77 5.69
N ASP A 14 19.92 -10.02 5.91
CA ASP A 14 20.62 -11.21 5.40
C ASP A 14 20.05 -11.69 4.05
N ASP A 15 19.13 -10.93 3.46
CA ASP A 15 18.53 -11.27 2.17
C ASP A 15 19.57 -11.21 1.04
N VAL A 16 19.41 -12.10 0.06
CA VAL A 16 20.21 -12.08 -1.17
C VAL A 16 19.96 -10.78 -1.92
N ALA A 17 21.04 -10.10 -2.31
CA ALA A 17 20.97 -8.90 -3.09
C ALA A 17 20.68 -9.23 -4.56
N THR A 18 19.61 -8.66 -5.09
CA THR A 18 19.17 -8.86 -6.47
C THR A 18 19.46 -7.65 -7.35
N LYS A 19 19.82 -6.50 -6.75
CA LYS A 19 20.01 -5.23 -7.46
C LYS A 19 21.32 -4.56 -7.08
N LYS A 20 22.15 -4.28 -8.08
CA LYS A 20 23.32 -3.40 -7.96
C LYS A 20 22.87 -1.94 -8.00
N TRP A 21 23.29 -1.14 -7.01
CA TRP A 21 22.96 0.29 -6.95
C TRP A 21 24.18 1.18 -7.25
N THR A 22 25.32 0.86 -6.65
CA THR A 22 26.61 1.48 -6.98
C THR A 22 27.62 0.38 -7.32
N VAL A 23 28.90 0.73 -7.50
CA VAL A 23 29.96 -0.26 -7.70
C VAL A 23 30.04 -1.25 -6.53
N THR A 24 29.88 -0.77 -5.30
CA THR A 24 30.07 -1.54 -4.06
C THR A 24 28.79 -1.82 -3.29
N THR A 25 27.66 -1.18 -3.66
CA THR A 25 26.40 -1.30 -2.92
C THR A 25 25.38 -2.13 -3.68
N PHE A 26 24.88 -3.18 -3.01
CA PHE A 26 23.90 -4.13 -3.52
C PHE A 26 22.72 -4.20 -2.57
N TYR A 27 21.49 -4.27 -3.08
CA TYR A 27 20.29 -4.35 -2.26
C TYR A 27 19.43 -5.54 -2.66
N CYS A 28 18.77 -6.15 -1.67
CA CYS A 28 17.63 -7.02 -1.93
C CYS A 28 16.46 -6.19 -2.48
N ASP A 29 15.44 -6.87 -2.99
CA ASP A 29 14.30 -6.24 -3.64
C ASP A 29 13.53 -5.27 -2.73
N LYS A 30 13.35 -5.63 -1.45
CA LYS A 30 12.74 -4.78 -0.42
C LYS A 30 13.52 -3.47 -0.23
N HIS A 31 14.82 -3.55 0.05
CA HIS A 31 15.63 -2.34 0.32
C HIS A 31 15.84 -1.49 -0.93
N ALA A 32 15.91 -2.10 -2.11
CA ALA A 32 15.92 -1.37 -3.36
C ALA A 32 14.62 -0.58 -3.57
N ALA A 33 13.46 -1.18 -3.26
CA ALA A 33 12.16 -0.51 -3.36
C ALA A 33 12.02 0.63 -2.35
N ILE A 34 12.42 0.43 -1.08
CA ILE A 34 12.42 1.48 -0.07
C ILE A 34 13.33 2.65 -0.51
N ARG A 35 14.52 2.35 -1.01
CA ARG A 35 15.44 3.38 -1.53
C ARG A 35 14.83 4.16 -2.69
N ALA A 36 14.19 3.47 -3.63
CA ALA A 36 13.52 4.11 -4.76
C ALA A 36 12.38 5.04 -4.31
N MET A 37 11.52 4.59 -3.39
CA MET A 37 10.46 5.42 -2.81
C MET A 37 11.01 6.68 -2.15
N ARG A 38 12.07 6.55 -1.35
CA ARG A 38 12.73 7.68 -0.70
C ARG A 38 13.32 8.67 -1.70
N ASN A 39 13.99 8.17 -2.74
CA ASN A 39 14.58 9.03 -3.76
C ASN A 39 13.51 9.80 -4.55
N ASN A 40 12.40 9.14 -4.91
CA ASN A 40 11.29 9.79 -5.62
C ASN A 40 10.66 10.90 -4.76
N ALA A 41 10.47 10.66 -3.46
CA ALA A 41 9.96 11.66 -2.54
C ALA A 41 10.91 12.86 -2.38
N ARG A 42 12.23 12.61 -2.30
CA ARG A 42 13.25 13.68 -2.25
C ARG A 42 13.28 14.53 -3.52
N GLN A 43 13.16 13.90 -4.68
CA GLN A 43 13.11 14.60 -5.97
C GLN A 43 11.88 15.52 -6.10
N SER A 44 10.82 15.21 -5.35
CA SER A 44 9.62 16.06 -5.26
C SER A 44 9.69 17.05 -4.09
N GLU A 45 10.85 17.24 -3.47
CA GLU A 45 11.08 18.14 -2.32
C GLU A 45 10.17 17.86 -1.12
N LYS A 46 9.69 16.62 -0.98
CA LYS A 46 8.82 16.22 0.13
C LYS A 46 9.65 15.73 1.31
N PHE A 47 9.06 15.76 2.51
CA PHE A 47 9.65 15.11 3.68
C PHE A 47 9.88 13.62 3.39
N VAL A 48 11.04 13.08 3.79
CA VAL A 48 11.43 11.70 3.52
C VAL A 48 11.96 11.04 4.78
N PRO A 49 11.26 10.02 5.31
CA PRO A 49 11.74 9.28 6.47
C PRO A 49 13.11 8.63 6.23
N THR A 50 13.80 8.30 7.31
CA THR A 50 15.03 7.51 7.24
C THR A 50 14.75 6.10 6.70
N MET A 51 15.81 5.42 6.24
CA MET A 51 15.68 4.03 5.79
C MET A 51 15.16 3.14 6.94
N GLN A 52 15.72 3.34 8.14
CA GLN A 52 15.41 2.55 9.33
C GLN A 52 13.94 2.69 9.73
N GLU A 53 13.40 3.91 9.75
CA GLU A 53 11.99 4.14 10.05
C GLU A 53 11.06 3.42 9.07
N ILE A 54 11.40 3.35 7.78
CA ILE A 54 10.57 2.63 6.82
C ILE A 54 10.69 1.11 7.01
N VAL A 55 11.90 0.61 7.28
CA VAL A 55 12.16 -0.84 7.47
C VAL A 55 11.43 -1.38 8.71
N GLU A 56 11.42 -0.63 9.82
CA GLU A 56 10.83 -1.06 11.10
C GLU A 56 9.34 -1.37 11.02
N VAL A 57 8.63 -0.71 10.11
CA VAL A 57 7.18 -0.91 9.92
C VAL A 57 6.82 -1.69 8.69
N TRP A 58 7.83 -2.01 7.89
CA TRP A 58 7.63 -2.87 6.78
C TRP A 58 7.25 -4.26 7.31
N PRO A 59 6.13 -4.87 6.87
CA PRO A 59 5.78 -6.22 7.29
C PRO A 59 6.93 -7.19 7.02
N LYS A 60 7.28 -8.01 8.03
CA LYS A 60 8.46 -8.90 7.96
C LYS A 60 8.35 -9.93 6.84
N ASP A 61 7.13 -10.39 6.58
CA ASP A 61 6.76 -11.35 5.55
C ASP A 61 6.58 -10.72 4.16
N ASN A 62 6.74 -9.40 4.03
CA ASN A 62 6.35 -8.65 2.84
C ASN A 62 4.88 -8.88 2.45
N VAL A 63 3.98 -9.11 3.41
CA VAL A 63 2.55 -9.27 3.15
C VAL A 63 1.77 -8.14 3.80
N CYS A 64 0.75 -7.63 3.11
CA CYS A 64 -0.15 -6.66 3.73
C CYS A 64 -0.94 -7.32 4.87
N PRO A 65 -0.84 -6.84 6.13
CA PRO A 65 -1.56 -7.44 7.25
C PRO A 65 -3.09 -7.30 7.14
N ARG A 66 -3.59 -6.42 6.25
CA ARG A 66 -5.03 -6.20 6.09
C ARG A 66 -5.66 -7.03 4.98
N CYS A 67 -5.03 -7.09 3.81
CA CYS A 67 -5.58 -7.78 2.63
C CYS A 67 -4.82 -9.03 2.21
N GLY A 68 -3.73 -9.36 2.90
CA GLY A 68 -2.95 -10.56 2.64
C GLY A 68 -2.23 -10.56 1.29
N CYS A 69 -2.07 -9.41 0.62
CA CYS A 69 -1.35 -9.38 -0.64
C CYS A 69 0.16 -9.36 -0.42
N ASP A 70 0.87 -10.16 -1.20
CA ASP A 70 2.32 -10.10 -1.26
C ASP A 70 2.78 -8.77 -1.87
N PHE A 71 3.74 -8.15 -1.21
CA PHE A 71 4.49 -7.02 -1.72
C PHE A 71 5.60 -7.54 -2.61
N VAL A 72 5.39 -7.38 -3.90
CA VAL A 72 6.32 -7.82 -4.92
C VAL A 72 7.09 -6.60 -5.42
N PHE A 73 8.41 -6.71 -5.54
CA PHE A 73 9.27 -5.65 -6.06
C PHE A 73 10.09 -6.18 -7.22
N GLY A 74 10.40 -5.33 -8.21
CA GLY A 74 11.10 -5.79 -9.41
C GLY A 74 10.68 -5.04 -10.66
N LYS A 75 11.45 -5.21 -11.74
CA LYS A 75 11.01 -4.79 -13.07
C LYS A 75 9.90 -5.72 -13.55
N GLY A 76 8.87 -5.18 -14.18
CA GLY A 76 7.74 -5.96 -14.73
C GLY A 76 6.68 -6.39 -13.70
N VAL A 77 6.86 -6.05 -12.43
CA VAL A 77 5.87 -6.28 -11.39
C VAL A 77 4.77 -5.21 -11.51
N GLN A 78 3.50 -5.62 -11.47
CA GLN A 78 2.38 -4.69 -11.45
C GLN A 78 2.49 -3.75 -10.24
N SER A 79 2.47 -2.43 -10.49
CA SER A 79 2.59 -1.38 -9.47
C SER A 79 1.61 -1.52 -8.30
N ALA A 80 0.47 -2.17 -8.55
CA ALA A 80 -0.57 -2.44 -7.55
C ALA A 80 -0.12 -3.33 -6.37
N ALA A 81 0.99 -4.07 -6.51
CA ALA A 81 1.51 -4.95 -5.45
C ALA A 81 2.52 -4.26 -4.53
N SER A 82 3.15 -3.16 -4.94
CA SER A 82 4.13 -2.46 -4.11
C SER A 82 3.44 -1.51 -3.13
N PRO A 83 3.87 -1.38 -1.87
CA PRO A 83 3.49 -0.26 -1.05
C PRO A 83 4.10 1.04 -1.60
N SER A 84 3.46 2.17 -1.32
CA SER A 84 3.99 3.51 -1.65
C SER A 84 4.11 4.38 -0.43
N LEU A 85 5.09 5.28 -0.45
CA LEU A 85 5.17 6.40 0.48
C LEU A 85 4.17 7.47 0.02
N GLN A 86 3.14 7.74 0.81
CA GLN A 86 2.14 8.77 0.56
C GLN A 86 2.31 9.92 1.54
N HIS A 87 2.19 11.15 1.03
CA HIS A 87 2.20 12.38 1.80
C HIS A 87 0.76 12.88 1.90
N PHE A 88 0.34 13.24 3.11
CA PHE A 88 -1.00 13.74 3.39
C PHE A 88 -0.97 15.26 3.59
N ALA A 89 -2.15 15.87 3.68
CA ALA A 89 -2.26 17.31 3.95
C ALA A 89 -1.82 17.59 5.39
N ALA A 90 -1.05 18.66 5.58
CA ALA A 90 -0.65 19.13 6.90
C ALA A 90 -1.87 19.38 7.81
N SER A 91 -1.70 19.15 9.10
CA SER A 91 -2.67 19.42 10.16
C SER A 91 -2.04 20.34 11.22
N PRO A 92 -2.83 21.02 12.07
CA PRO A 92 -2.29 21.83 13.16
C PRO A 92 -1.35 21.05 14.10
N GLU A 93 -1.55 19.74 14.21
CA GLU A 93 -0.76 18.84 15.04
C GLU A 93 0.47 18.30 14.31
N MET A 94 0.48 18.33 12.97
CA MET A 94 1.58 17.80 12.18
C MET A 94 1.74 18.43 10.79
N ASP A 95 2.91 19.03 10.57
CA ASP A 95 3.24 19.71 9.31
C ASP A 95 3.47 18.77 8.12
N ASN A 96 3.97 17.54 8.36
CA ASN A 96 4.39 16.63 7.30
C ASN A 96 3.91 15.19 7.51
N PRO A 97 2.59 14.94 7.50
CA PRO A 97 2.05 13.61 7.69
C PRO A 97 2.41 12.70 6.51
N ILE A 98 2.97 11.53 6.84
CA ILE A 98 3.37 10.52 5.86
C ILE A 98 2.77 9.17 6.24
N GLY A 99 2.48 8.34 5.23
CA GLY A 99 2.12 6.94 5.45
C GLY A 99 2.75 6.02 4.41
N ILE A 100 2.91 4.76 4.78
CA ILE A 100 3.27 3.71 3.81
C ILE A 100 1.99 2.97 3.49
N VAL A 101 1.50 3.07 2.26
CA VAL A 101 0.17 2.58 1.91
C VAL A 101 0.26 1.39 0.97
N CYS A 102 -0.46 0.33 1.30
CA CYS A 102 -0.67 -0.81 0.41
C CYS A 102 -1.54 -0.36 -0.78
N HIS A 103 -1.02 -0.37 -2.01
CA HIS A 103 -1.79 0.01 -3.20
C HIS A 103 -3.05 -0.82 -3.45
N ARG A 104 -3.08 -2.08 -2.98
CA ARG A 104 -4.23 -2.98 -3.21
C ARG A 104 -5.44 -2.65 -2.35
N CYS A 105 -5.25 -2.38 -1.07
CA CYS A 105 -6.36 -2.16 -0.14
C CYS A 105 -6.37 -0.77 0.49
N ASN A 106 -5.44 0.10 0.09
CA ASN A 106 -5.19 1.41 0.63
C ASN A 106 -4.96 1.41 2.15
N ASN A 107 -4.51 0.27 2.71
CA ASN A 107 -4.19 0.18 4.13
C ASN A 107 -2.87 0.87 4.41
N ASN A 108 -2.86 1.73 5.41
CA ASN A 108 -1.64 2.30 5.92
C ASN A 108 -0.90 1.26 6.79
N LEU A 109 0.35 0.97 6.46
CA LEU A 109 1.26 0.06 7.18
C LEU A 109 1.97 0.77 8.34
N ARG A 110 2.18 2.10 8.23
CA ARG A 110 2.66 2.97 9.30
C ARG A 110 2.14 4.36 9.09
N ASN A 111 1.43 4.87 10.09
CA ASN A 111 1.19 6.29 10.19
C ASN A 111 2.45 6.98 10.73
N LEU A 112 3.05 7.84 9.92
CA LEU A 112 4.05 8.83 10.34
C LEU A 112 3.41 10.23 10.48
N GLY A 113 2.07 10.27 10.61
CA GLY A 113 1.36 11.18 11.50
C GLY A 113 0.25 12.05 10.90
N ASP A 114 -0.61 11.43 10.10
CA ASP A 114 -1.90 12.00 9.68
C ASP A 114 -2.93 12.00 10.85
N SER A 115 -4.09 12.62 10.62
CA SER A 115 -5.27 12.72 11.51
C SER A 115 -5.92 11.37 11.85
N LEU A 116 -5.82 10.94 13.11
CA LEU A 116 -6.18 9.62 13.68
C LEU A 116 -7.40 8.86 13.11
N GLU A 117 -8.41 9.52 12.55
CA GLU A 117 -9.70 8.94 12.14
C GLU A 117 -9.65 7.90 11.01
N ALA A 118 -8.62 7.92 10.15
CA ALA A 118 -8.38 6.87 9.16
C ALA A 118 -7.37 5.80 9.64
N MET A 119 -6.63 6.10 10.72
CA MET A 119 -5.46 5.37 11.20
C MET A 119 -5.74 4.40 12.33
N ASP A 120 -6.77 4.65 13.13
CA ASP A 120 -7.20 3.77 14.23
C ASP A 120 -8.27 2.77 13.84
N ILE A 121 -8.55 2.61 12.54
CA ILE A 121 -9.52 1.61 12.09
C ILE A 121 -8.96 0.23 12.47
N PRO A 122 -9.59 -0.51 13.40
CA PRO A 122 -9.13 -1.83 13.80
C PRO A 122 -8.96 -2.74 12.58
N LEU A 123 -8.04 -3.70 12.63
CA LEU A 123 -7.68 -4.56 11.48
C LEU A 123 -8.90 -5.26 10.83
N ASN A 124 -10.01 -5.44 11.55
CA ASN A 124 -11.24 -6.07 11.07
C ASN A 124 -12.34 -5.10 10.65
N LEU A 125 -12.15 -3.80 10.85
CA LEU A 125 -13.07 -2.77 10.39
C LEU A 125 -12.60 -2.17 9.06
N ARG A 126 -13.54 -1.64 8.29
CA ARG A 126 -13.30 -0.91 7.04
C ARG A 126 -14.32 0.20 6.89
N ARG A 127 -13.85 1.37 6.45
CA ARG A 127 -14.72 2.51 6.15
C ARG A 127 -15.36 2.30 4.77
N CYS A 128 -16.68 2.37 4.71
CA CYS A 128 -17.39 2.39 3.44
C CYS A 128 -17.25 3.78 2.79
N THR A 129 -16.73 3.86 1.56
CA THR A 129 -16.51 5.16 0.88
C THR A 129 -17.81 5.87 0.45
N ARG A 130 -18.97 5.22 0.61
CA ARG A 130 -20.27 5.78 0.24
C ARG A 130 -21.01 6.38 1.44
N CYS A 131 -21.14 5.63 2.52
CA CYS A 131 -21.82 6.11 3.74
C CYS A 131 -20.86 6.59 4.83
N ASN A 132 -19.55 6.53 4.60
CA ASN A 132 -18.48 6.94 5.52
C ASN A 132 -18.47 6.27 6.90
N THR A 133 -19.24 5.19 7.10
CA THR A 133 -19.27 4.42 8.36
C THR A 133 -18.20 3.33 8.39
N LEU A 134 -17.66 3.07 9.59
CA LEU A 134 -16.80 1.92 9.88
C LEU A 134 -17.67 0.67 10.09
N LYS A 135 -17.34 -0.40 9.36
CA LYS A 135 -18.09 -1.66 9.36
C LYS A 135 -17.13 -2.83 9.39
N ASP A 136 -17.58 -3.99 9.85
CA ASP A 136 -16.79 -5.21 9.78
C ASP A 136 -16.45 -5.57 8.33
N LYS A 137 -15.24 -6.11 8.10
CA LYS A 137 -14.83 -6.61 6.78
C LYS A 137 -15.84 -7.60 6.19
N GLY A 138 -16.52 -8.38 7.03
CA GLY A 138 -17.57 -9.31 6.63
C GLY A 138 -18.80 -8.65 5.99
N GLU A 139 -19.02 -7.36 6.24
CA GLU A 139 -20.11 -6.58 5.64
C GLU A 139 -19.82 -6.10 4.21
N PHE A 140 -18.61 -6.36 3.68
CA PHE A 140 -18.23 -5.98 2.33
C PHE A 140 -18.37 -7.18 1.38
N GLY A 141 -18.72 -6.90 0.12
CA GLY A 141 -18.72 -7.89 -0.95
C GLY A 141 -17.29 -8.21 -1.43
N TRP A 142 -17.12 -9.36 -2.07
CA TRP A 142 -15.95 -9.67 -2.87
C TRP A 142 -16.29 -9.45 -4.34
N HIS A 143 -15.41 -8.77 -5.08
CA HIS A 143 -15.51 -8.63 -6.51
C HIS A 143 -14.27 -9.21 -7.17
N THR A 144 -14.46 -9.98 -8.24
CA THR A 144 -13.37 -10.48 -9.06
C THR A 144 -13.10 -9.48 -10.16
N SER A 145 -11.88 -8.93 -10.18
CA SER A 145 -11.45 -8.08 -11.28
C SER A 145 -11.48 -8.88 -12.58
N THR A 146 -12.25 -8.41 -13.57
CA THR A 146 -12.33 -9.05 -14.89
C THR A 146 -11.00 -9.00 -15.65
N VAL A 147 -10.16 -8.00 -15.36
CA VAL A 147 -8.86 -7.81 -16.00
C VAL A 147 -7.79 -8.72 -15.41
N THR A 148 -7.76 -8.87 -14.07
CA THR A 148 -6.68 -9.58 -13.39
C THR A 148 -7.07 -10.96 -12.87
N GLY A 149 -8.36 -11.30 -12.87
CA GLY A 149 -8.89 -12.52 -12.25
C GLY A 149 -8.81 -12.55 -10.72
N LYS A 150 -8.23 -11.51 -10.09
CA LYS A 150 -8.04 -11.47 -8.64
C LYS A 150 -9.30 -10.97 -7.93
N SER A 151 -9.67 -11.66 -6.86
CA SER A 151 -10.73 -11.24 -5.95
C SER A 151 -10.23 -10.14 -5.01
N ASN A 152 -11.03 -9.09 -4.87
CA ASN A 152 -10.78 -7.95 -3.99
C ASN A 152 -12.04 -7.65 -3.17
N ILE A 153 -11.86 -7.15 -1.96
CA ILE A 153 -12.97 -6.65 -1.15
C ILE A 153 -13.44 -5.32 -1.73
N SER A 154 -14.76 -5.14 -1.82
CA SER A 154 -15.39 -3.90 -2.29
C SER A 154 -14.99 -2.67 -1.45
N SER A 155 -15.01 -1.49 -2.08
CA SER A 155 -14.92 -0.19 -1.40
C SER A 155 -16.21 0.17 -0.66
N HIS A 156 -17.33 -0.45 -1.01
CA HIS A 156 -18.64 -0.18 -0.45
C HIS A 156 -19.15 -1.37 0.39
N CYS A 157 -19.84 -1.09 1.49
CA CYS A 157 -20.52 -2.15 2.23
C CYS A 157 -21.67 -2.71 1.39
N ARG A 158 -22.06 -3.98 1.62
CA ARG A 158 -23.12 -4.66 0.86
C ARG A 158 -24.42 -3.84 0.75
N PRO A 159 -24.94 -3.19 1.80
CA PRO A 159 -26.11 -2.31 1.67
C PRO A 159 -25.90 -1.18 0.66
N CYS A 160 -24.74 -0.51 0.70
CA CYS A 160 -24.38 0.56 -0.23
C CYS A 160 -24.19 0.06 -1.67
N GLU A 161 -23.73 -1.18 -1.85
CA GLU A 161 -23.63 -1.82 -3.18
C GLU A 161 -25.01 -2.05 -3.80
N VAL A 162 -25.98 -2.52 -3.01
CA VAL A 162 -27.37 -2.72 -3.48
C VAL A 162 -27.97 -1.41 -3.96
N ILE A 163 -27.80 -0.33 -3.19
CA ILE A 163 -28.27 1.02 -3.57
C ILE A 163 -27.60 1.46 -4.89
N GLY A 164 -26.27 1.29 -5.00
CA GLY A 164 -25.52 1.67 -6.21
C GLY A 164 -25.94 0.89 -7.44
N ALA A 165 -26.22 -0.39 -7.29
CA ALA A 165 -26.73 -1.22 -8.38
C ALA A 165 -28.13 -0.76 -8.84
N ALA A 166 -29.02 -0.39 -7.91
CA ALA A 166 -30.34 0.12 -8.24
C ALA A 166 -30.29 1.46 -8.98
N GLU A 167 -29.46 2.41 -8.52
CA GLU A 167 -29.24 3.70 -9.18
C GLU A 167 -28.70 3.53 -10.60
N ASN A 168 -27.70 2.67 -10.77
CA ASN A 168 -27.13 2.38 -12.09
C ASN A 168 -28.16 1.76 -13.04
N LYS A 169 -29.06 0.91 -12.53
CA LYS A 169 -30.14 0.32 -13.33
C LYS A 169 -31.15 1.38 -13.79
N LEU A 170 -31.53 2.31 -12.92
CA LEU A 170 -32.42 3.44 -13.26
C LEU A 170 -31.76 4.37 -14.29
N ALA A 171 -30.49 4.70 -14.10
CA ALA A 171 -29.73 5.58 -15.01
C ALA A 171 -29.57 4.99 -16.42
N ARG A 172 -29.56 3.65 -16.57
CA ARG A 172 -29.54 2.99 -17.89
C ARG A 172 -30.89 3.04 -18.59
N LYS A 173 -32.00 2.83 -17.85
CA LYS A 173 -33.36 2.91 -18.42
C LYS A 173 -33.75 4.31 -18.89
N GLY A 174 -33.24 5.37 -18.24
CA GLY A 174 -33.52 6.74 -18.65
C GLY A 174 -32.75 7.22 -19.88
N LYS A 175 -31.89 6.38 -20.48
CA LYS A 175 -31.13 6.67 -21.71
C LYS A 175 -31.66 5.91 -22.94
N GLU A 176 -32.66 5.06 -22.73
CA GLU A 176 -33.41 4.36 -23.79
C GLU A 176 -34.64 5.17 -24.18
#